data_AF-A0A847IC75-F1
#
_entry.id   AF-A0A847IC75-F1
#
_cell.length_a   1.000
_cell.length_b   1.000
_cell.length_c   1.000
_cell.angle_alpha   90.00
_cell.angle_beta   90.00
_cell.angle_gamma   90.00
#
_symmetry.space_group_name_H-M   'P 1'
#
loop_
_entity.id
_entity.type
_entity.pdbx_description
1 polymer ?
#
loop_
_entity_poly.entity_id
_entity_poly.type
_entity_poly.pdbx_seq_one_letter_code
_entity_poly.pdbx_strand_id
1 'polypeptide(L)'
;MRASGSARASALIVVVVAALVAVLLPGTTGAANAAPRSSDFDLARMQPVNPDKYRSISYANRGRHFFRADGWLCQIGPQPGATACKGKPRTAPPGVIGVAIAGEQQGPYWVRPGTTFQLGPVSPFRAPTLHAGTRITVADVTCAVPRRGVVVCRNWNRGFKVSRGSHTFMYPKGDRAHDRNPRSRA
;
A
#
# COMPACT_ATOMS: atom_id res chain seq x y z
N MET A 1 27.15 -18.58 -78.42
CA MET A 1 26.04 -17.93 -79.15
C MET A 1 24.77 -18.05 -78.31
N ARG A 2 23.94 -16.98 -78.29
CA ARG A 2 22.65 -16.81 -77.57
C ARG A 2 21.70 -18.01 -77.82
N ALA A 3 20.72 -18.37 -76.99
CA ALA A 3 19.60 -17.62 -76.40
C ALA A 3 18.90 -18.51 -75.34
N SER A 4 18.50 -18.02 -74.15
CA SER A 4 17.25 -17.30 -73.78
C SER A 4 16.05 -18.19 -73.40
N GLY A 5 15.40 -17.85 -72.28
CA GLY A 5 14.06 -18.29 -71.87
C GLY A 5 14.07 -19.35 -70.75
N SER A 6 13.30 -19.31 -69.67
CA SER A 6 12.02 -18.63 -69.48
C SER A 6 11.63 -18.61 -67.99
N ALA A 7 10.78 -17.63 -67.66
CA ALA A 7 9.75 -17.65 -66.62
C ALA A 7 10.16 -17.68 -65.15
N ARG A 8 10.32 -16.46 -64.61
CA ARG A 8 9.84 -16.13 -63.26
C ARG A 8 8.32 -16.15 -63.26
N ALA A 9 7.69 -16.88 -62.34
CA ALA A 9 6.47 -16.48 -61.61
C ALA A 9 5.85 -17.71 -60.93
N SER A 10 6.07 -17.87 -59.62
CA SER A 10 5.13 -18.49 -58.68
C SER A 10 5.73 -18.49 -57.28
N ALA A 11 5.34 -17.51 -56.46
CA ALA A 11 5.18 -17.61 -55.00
C ALA A 11 4.94 -16.19 -54.46
N LEU A 12 3.73 -15.71 -54.68
CA LEU A 12 3.16 -14.56 -53.99
C LEU A 12 2.51 -15.10 -52.70
N ILE A 13 2.50 -14.25 -51.65
CA ILE A 13 1.74 -14.36 -50.39
C ILE A 13 2.49 -15.05 -49.23
N VAL A 14 3.20 -14.27 -48.40
CA VAL A 14 3.05 -14.17 -46.92
C VAL A 14 3.92 -12.99 -46.43
N VAL A 15 3.55 -11.72 -46.65
CA VAL A 15 4.09 -10.59 -45.86
C VAL A 15 3.06 -9.44 -45.79
N VAL A 16 1.93 -9.64 -45.11
CA VAL A 16 1.02 -8.53 -44.75
C VAL A 16 0.36 -8.82 -43.40
N VAL A 17 1.12 -8.81 -42.30
CA VAL A 17 0.59 -8.59 -40.93
C VAL A 17 1.66 -7.89 -40.08
N ALA A 18 2.11 -6.69 -40.48
CA ALA A 18 3.14 -5.96 -39.72
C ALA A 18 2.92 -4.44 -39.59
N ALA A 19 1.79 -3.87 -40.02
CA ALA A 19 1.69 -2.40 -40.08
C ALA A 19 0.31 -1.79 -39.80
N LEU A 20 -0.57 -2.43 -39.01
CA LEU A 20 -1.92 -1.88 -38.77
C LEU A 20 -2.50 -2.15 -37.36
N VAL A 21 -1.68 -2.03 -36.31
CA VAL A 21 -2.18 -1.85 -34.92
C VAL A 21 -1.36 -0.75 -34.20
N ALA A 22 -1.19 0.39 -34.86
CA ALA A 22 -0.48 1.55 -34.30
C ALA A 22 -1.35 2.82 -34.30
N VAL A 23 -2.66 2.67 -34.13
CA VAL A 23 -3.60 3.81 -34.07
C VAL A 23 -4.63 3.52 -32.96
N LEU A 24 -4.67 4.44 -31.98
CA LEU A 24 -5.68 4.59 -30.90
C LEU A 24 -5.44 3.87 -29.57
N LEU A 25 -4.35 4.24 -28.89
CA LEU A 25 -4.44 4.47 -27.45
C LEU A 25 -3.86 5.86 -27.16
N PRO A 26 -4.69 6.87 -26.81
CA PRO A 26 -4.17 8.02 -26.11
C PRO A 26 -3.59 7.50 -24.80
N GLY A 27 -2.26 7.37 -24.75
CA GLY A 27 -1.52 7.18 -23.53
C GLY A 27 -1.73 8.42 -22.65
N THR A 28 -2.85 8.46 -21.95
CA THR A 28 -2.97 9.29 -20.76
C THR A 28 -2.07 8.64 -19.72
N THR A 29 -0.78 9.00 -19.78
CA THR A 29 0.06 9.05 -18.60
C THR A 29 -0.54 10.11 -17.69
N GLY A 30 -1.67 9.77 -17.07
CA GLY A 30 -2.23 10.56 -16.00
C GLY A 30 -1.13 10.69 -14.97
N ALA A 31 -0.62 11.90 -14.79
CA ALA A 31 0.34 12.19 -13.74
C ALA A 31 -0.24 11.58 -12.46
N ALA A 32 0.42 10.54 -11.94
CA ALA A 32 0.04 9.97 -10.66
C ALA A 32 0.26 11.09 -9.65
N ASN A 33 -0.82 11.80 -9.31
CA ASN A 33 -0.76 12.89 -8.35
C ASN A 33 -0.32 12.27 -7.03
N ALA A 34 0.96 12.40 -6.70
CA ALA A 34 1.48 11.91 -5.43
C ALA A 34 0.69 12.59 -4.30
N ALA A 35 0.48 11.88 -3.19
CA ALA A 35 -0.10 12.54 -2.02
C ALA A 35 0.77 13.74 -1.63
N PRO A 36 0.14 14.86 -1.21
CA PRO A 36 0.87 15.99 -0.66
C PRO A 36 1.77 15.52 0.48
N ARG A 37 3.05 15.93 0.46
CA ARG A 37 3.97 15.65 1.56
C ARG A 37 3.47 16.36 2.82
N SER A 38 3.24 15.59 3.88
CA SER A 38 2.88 16.10 5.20
C SER A 38 3.93 15.67 6.21
N SER A 39 4.35 16.60 7.08
CA SER A 39 5.35 16.37 8.13
C SER A 39 4.93 15.31 9.15
N ASP A 40 3.62 15.09 9.28
CA ASP A 40 3.02 14.00 10.07
C ASP A 40 3.39 12.60 9.53
N PHE A 41 3.72 12.53 8.24
CA PHE A 41 4.11 11.30 7.54
C PHE A 41 5.59 11.29 7.17
N ASP A 42 6.36 12.30 7.58
CA ASP A 42 7.80 12.22 7.55
C ASP A 42 8.29 11.36 8.72
N LEU A 43 8.73 10.14 8.39
CA LEU A 43 9.18 9.15 9.36
C LEU A 43 10.71 9.03 9.38
N ALA A 44 11.45 9.82 8.59
CA ALA A 44 12.90 9.67 8.44
C ALA A 44 13.65 9.87 9.77
N ARG A 45 13.13 10.77 10.61
CA ARG A 45 13.63 11.11 11.95
C ARG A 45 13.41 10.01 13.01
N MET A 46 12.68 8.94 12.72
CA MET A 46 12.42 7.85 13.66
C MET A 46 13.53 6.79 13.58
N GLN A 47 13.90 6.22 14.72
CA GLN A 47 14.94 5.19 14.81
C GLN A 47 14.49 3.92 14.09
N PRO A 48 15.19 3.46 13.03
CA PRO A 48 14.87 2.20 12.38
C PRO A 48 15.16 1.01 13.32
N VAL A 49 14.30 0.00 13.26
CA VAL A 49 14.50 -1.30 13.93
C VAL A 49 14.62 -2.42 12.90
N ASN A 50 15.24 -3.53 13.30
CA ASN A 50 15.29 -4.74 12.48
C ASN A 50 13.87 -5.32 12.28
N PRO A 51 13.37 -5.42 11.03
CA PRO A 51 12.04 -5.94 10.75
C PRO A 51 11.90 -7.43 11.05
N ASP A 52 12.96 -8.23 10.96
CA ASP A 52 12.86 -9.70 11.10
C ASP A 52 12.29 -10.13 12.45
N LYS A 53 12.53 -9.34 13.51
CA LYS A 53 11.95 -9.56 14.85
C LYS A 53 10.42 -9.58 14.84
N TYR A 54 9.81 -8.88 13.90
CA TYR A 54 8.35 -8.72 13.78
C TYR A 54 7.75 -9.66 12.75
N ARG A 55 8.58 -10.38 11.99
CA ARG A 55 8.15 -11.31 10.96
C ARG A 55 7.57 -12.57 11.58
N SER A 56 6.38 -12.96 11.14
CA SER A 56 5.87 -14.28 11.44
C SER A 56 6.45 -15.32 10.48
N ILE A 57 7.08 -16.37 11.02
CA ILE A 57 7.55 -17.53 10.26
C ILE A 57 6.44 -18.54 9.91
N SER A 58 5.26 -18.42 10.54
CA SER A 58 4.12 -19.31 10.26
C SER A 58 3.59 -19.12 8.83
N TYR A 59 3.44 -20.23 8.10
CA TYR A 59 2.88 -20.25 6.75
C TYR A 59 1.47 -19.63 6.68
N ALA A 60 0.64 -19.86 7.70
CA ALA A 60 -0.71 -19.29 7.78
C ALA A 60 -0.73 -17.74 7.79
N ASN A 61 0.34 -17.12 8.30
CA ASN A 61 0.50 -15.67 8.31
C ASN A 61 1.19 -15.12 7.05
N ARG A 62 1.61 -16.00 6.12
CA ARG A 62 2.15 -15.64 4.79
C ARG A 62 3.31 -14.65 4.82
N GLY A 63 4.20 -14.76 5.82
CA GLY A 63 5.36 -13.85 5.94
C GLY A 63 5.03 -12.41 6.34
N ARG A 64 3.78 -12.13 6.76
CA ARG A 64 3.42 -10.82 7.31
C ARG A 64 4.25 -10.49 8.55
N HIS A 65 4.50 -9.21 8.71
CA HIS A 65 5.11 -8.65 9.91
C HIS A 65 4.01 -8.12 10.79
N PHE A 66 4.07 -8.36 12.11
CA PHE A 66 3.09 -7.86 13.06
C PHE A 66 3.77 -7.16 14.21
N PHE A 67 3.18 -6.05 14.65
CA PHE A 67 3.64 -5.33 15.82
C PHE A 67 2.46 -4.78 16.63
N ARG A 68 2.69 -4.62 17.94
CA ARG A 68 1.80 -3.90 18.84
C ARG A 68 2.33 -2.49 19.09
N ALA A 69 1.42 -1.55 19.20
CA ALA A 69 1.72 -0.19 19.63
C ALA A 69 0.60 0.29 20.55
N ASP A 70 0.76 0.02 21.85
CA ASP A 70 -0.27 0.27 22.87
C ASP A 70 -1.61 -0.42 22.48
N GLY A 71 -2.70 0.32 22.28
CA GLY A 71 -4.00 -0.23 21.86
C GLY A 71 -4.10 -0.69 20.39
N TRP A 72 -3.03 -0.63 19.61
CA TRP A 72 -3.02 -0.98 18.19
C TRP A 72 -2.30 -2.29 17.92
N LEU A 73 -2.89 -3.14 17.08
CA LEU A 73 -2.24 -4.31 16.51
C LEU A 73 -2.13 -4.12 15.00
N CYS A 74 -0.90 -3.96 14.51
CA CYS A 74 -0.63 -3.64 13.13
C CYS A 74 0.06 -4.77 12.40
N GLN A 75 -0.08 -4.77 11.08
CA GLN A 75 0.52 -5.73 10.17
C GLN A 75 1.04 -5.04 8.91
N ILE A 76 2.14 -5.57 8.35
CA ILE A 76 2.71 -5.15 7.07
C ILE A 76 2.84 -6.37 6.14
N GLY A 77 2.56 -6.16 4.85
CA GLY A 77 2.57 -7.19 3.82
C GLY A 77 1.31 -8.07 3.83
N PRO A 78 1.31 -9.20 3.10
CA PRO A 78 2.44 -9.75 2.36
C PRO A 78 2.66 -9.04 1.02
N GLN A 79 1.64 -8.37 0.48
CA GLN A 79 1.79 -7.56 -0.73
C GLN A 79 2.61 -6.29 -0.44
N PRO A 80 3.49 -5.88 -1.37
CA PRO A 80 4.17 -4.59 -1.29
C PRO A 80 3.19 -3.42 -1.15
N GLY A 81 3.57 -2.43 -0.35
CA GLY A 81 2.76 -1.24 -0.09
C GLY A 81 1.52 -1.49 0.80
N ALA A 82 1.27 -2.73 1.26
CA ALA A 82 0.10 -3.09 2.04
C ALA A 82 0.37 -3.06 3.55
N THR A 83 -0.54 -2.46 4.31
CA THR A 83 -0.45 -2.38 5.77
C THR A 83 -1.82 -2.18 6.38
N ALA A 84 -2.04 -2.70 7.58
CA ALA A 84 -3.28 -2.51 8.30
C ALA A 84 -3.06 -2.45 9.80
N CYS A 85 -3.93 -1.73 10.50
CA CYS A 85 -3.94 -1.69 11.96
C CYS A 85 -5.35 -1.96 12.47
N LYS A 86 -5.46 -2.95 13.35
CA LYS A 86 -6.62 -3.19 14.19
C LYS A 86 -6.65 -2.20 15.34
N GLY A 87 -7.80 -1.59 15.54
CA GLY A 87 -8.04 -0.57 16.55
C GLY A 87 -9.09 0.42 16.06
N LYS A 88 -9.69 1.16 16.98
CA LYS A 88 -10.79 2.08 16.67
C LYS A 88 -10.48 3.46 17.24
N PRO A 89 -10.10 4.44 16.40
CA PRO A 89 -9.98 5.82 16.85
C PRO A 89 -11.38 6.40 17.15
N ARG A 90 -11.49 7.37 18.06
CA ARG A 90 -12.78 7.98 18.42
C ARG A 90 -13.51 8.62 17.22
N THR A 91 -12.75 9.11 16.26
CA THR A 91 -13.23 9.74 15.02
C THR A 91 -13.65 8.76 13.93
N ALA A 92 -13.55 7.45 14.19
CA ALA A 92 -13.89 6.45 13.20
C ALA A 92 -15.42 6.28 13.09
N PRO A 93 -15.96 5.98 11.89
CA PRO A 93 -17.38 5.68 11.72
C PRO A 93 -17.86 4.51 12.60
N PRO A 94 -19.18 4.41 12.88
CA PRO A 94 -19.74 3.25 13.57
C PRO A 94 -19.43 1.94 12.83
N GLY A 95 -19.19 0.86 13.58
CA GLY A 95 -18.97 -0.49 13.05
C GLY A 95 -17.60 -0.74 12.39
N VAL A 96 -16.61 0.15 12.55
CA VAL A 96 -15.24 -0.07 12.06
C VAL A 96 -14.36 -0.75 13.10
N ILE A 97 -13.42 -1.59 12.64
CA ILE A 97 -12.52 -2.41 13.47
C ILE A 97 -11.03 -2.12 13.22
N GLY A 98 -10.72 -1.33 12.21
CA GLY A 98 -9.35 -0.99 11.85
C GLY A 98 -9.26 -0.07 10.65
N VAL A 99 -8.02 0.17 10.22
CA VAL A 99 -7.67 0.91 9.01
C VAL A 99 -6.73 0.04 8.18
N ALA A 100 -6.81 0.16 6.86
CA ALA A 100 -5.91 -0.55 5.95
C ALA A 100 -5.55 0.27 4.71
N ILE A 101 -4.37 -0.04 4.19
CA ILE A 101 -3.87 0.26 2.85
C ILE A 101 -3.69 -1.11 2.19
N ALA A 102 -4.41 -1.37 1.11
CA ALA A 102 -4.37 -2.67 0.40
C ALA A 102 -3.13 -2.79 -0.50
N GLY A 103 -2.52 -1.66 -0.86
CA GLY A 103 -1.36 -1.56 -1.73
C GLY A 103 -1.12 -0.10 -2.12
N GLU A 104 -0.18 0.12 -3.04
CA GLU A 104 0.22 1.48 -3.45
C GLU A 104 -0.91 2.29 -4.10
N GLN A 105 -1.93 1.65 -4.66
CA GLN A 105 -3.02 2.35 -5.33
C GLN A 105 -4.33 2.37 -4.54
N GLN A 106 -4.39 1.69 -3.39
CA GLN A 106 -5.66 1.44 -2.68
C GLN A 106 -5.60 1.78 -1.18
N GLY A 107 -6.57 2.57 -0.73
CA GLY A 107 -6.69 3.05 0.65
C GLY A 107 -6.00 4.40 0.89
N PRO A 108 -5.92 4.89 2.13
CA PRO A 108 -6.34 4.25 3.38
C PRO A 108 -7.87 4.21 3.55
N TYR A 109 -8.45 3.07 3.97
CA TYR A 109 -9.88 2.99 4.28
C TYR A 109 -10.15 2.33 5.62
N TRP A 110 -11.37 2.52 6.11
CA TRP A 110 -11.88 1.83 7.27
C TRP A 110 -12.18 0.37 6.97
N VAL A 111 -11.66 -0.52 7.82
CA VAL A 111 -12.00 -1.94 7.79
C VAL A 111 -13.23 -2.17 8.66
N ARG A 112 -14.20 -2.91 8.12
CA ARG A 112 -15.42 -3.33 8.81
C ARG A 112 -15.42 -4.85 9.04
N PRO A 113 -16.15 -5.36 10.04
CA PRO A 113 -16.41 -6.79 10.19
C PRO A 113 -17.03 -7.38 8.91
N GLY A 114 -16.80 -8.67 8.65
CA GLY A 114 -17.38 -9.38 7.49
C GLY A 114 -16.69 -9.06 6.15
N THR A 115 -15.72 -8.16 6.13
CA THR A 115 -14.85 -7.99 4.95
C THR A 115 -13.81 -9.11 4.88
N THR A 116 -13.23 -9.32 3.70
CA THR A 116 -12.09 -10.25 3.51
C THR A 116 -10.79 -9.75 4.14
N PHE A 117 -10.81 -8.56 4.76
CA PHE A 117 -9.64 -8.00 5.45
C PHE A 117 -9.34 -8.74 6.73
N GLN A 118 -8.25 -9.50 6.70
CA GLN A 118 -7.69 -10.12 7.89
C GLN A 118 -6.86 -9.10 8.67
N LEU A 119 -7.22 -8.87 9.94
CA LEU A 119 -6.51 -7.98 10.85
C LEU A 119 -5.84 -8.76 11.97
N GLY A 120 -4.51 -8.81 11.95
CA GLY A 120 -3.69 -9.52 12.93
C GLY A 120 -3.28 -10.94 12.49
N PRO A 121 -2.45 -11.60 13.30
CA PRO A 121 -2.00 -12.96 13.03
C PRO A 121 -3.17 -13.95 13.19
N VAL A 122 -3.19 -14.97 12.33
CA VAL A 122 -4.15 -16.10 12.39
C VAL A 122 -3.54 -17.36 12.99
N SER A 123 -2.25 -17.30 13.33
CA SER A 123 -1.53 -18.33 14.07
C SER A 123 -1.18 -17.79 15.47
N PRO A 124 -0.65 -18.61 16.40
CA PRO A 124 -0.34 -18.19 17.77
C PRO A 124 0.85 -17.20 17.88
N PHE A 125 1.18 -16.50 16.78
CA PHE A 125 2.24 -15.51 16.75
C PHE A 125 1.94 -14.33 17.68
N ARG A 126 2.81 -14.13 18.67
CA ARG A 126 2.73 -12.98 19.58
C ARG A 126 3.47 -11.80 18.97
N ALA A 127 2.73 -10.91 18.31
CA ALA A 127 3.26 -9.66 17.76
C ALA A 127 4.05 -8.85 18.83
N PRO A 128 5.36 -8.61 18.62
CA PRO A 128 6.18 -7.81 19.53
C PRO A 128 5.73 -6.35 19.59
N THR A 129 6.07 -5.65 20.68
CA THR A 129 5.81 -4.21 20.79
C THR A 129 6.82 -3.42 19.97
N LEU A 130 6.33 -2.50 19.13
CA LEU A 130 7.13 -1.46 18.50
C LEU A 130 7.11 -0.23 19.43
N HIS A 131 8.28 0.19 19.89
CA HIS A 131 8.40 1.23 20.92
C HIS A 131 8.27 2.65 20.35
N ALA A 132 7.89 3.59 21.20
CA ALA A 132 7.86 5.01 20.83
C ALA A 132 9.24 5.49 20.32
N GLY A 133 9.24 6.39 19.33
CA GLY A 133 10.44 6.90 18.68
C GLY A 133 11.03 5.97 17.59
N THR A 134 10.42 4.80 17.35
CA THR A 134 10.94 3.81 16.40
C THR A 134 10.08 3.67 15.14
N ARG A 135 10.70 3.18 14.07
CA ARG A 135 10.06 2.80 12.81
C ARG A 135 10.50 1.43 12.32
N ILE A 136 9.60 0.76 11.63
CA ILE A 136 9.81 -0.48 10.89
C ILE A 136 9.50 -0.22 9.41
N THR A 137 10.37 -0.70 8.52
CA THR A 137 10.18 -0.61 7.06
C THR A 137 10.23 -2.02 6.46
N VAL A 138 9.19 -2.38 5.70
CA VAL A 138 9.04 -3.68 5.05
C VAL A 138 8.27 -3.48 3.75
N ALA A 139 8.78 -4.01 2.62
CA ALA A 139 8.09 -4.06 1.33
C ALA A 139 7.34 -2.75 0.99
N ASP A 140 8.10 -1.65 0.89
CA ASP A 140 7.62 -0.31 0.53
C ASP A 140 6.63 0.36 1.49
N VAL A 141 6.43 -0.23 2.68
CA VAL A 141 5.71 0.39 3.79
C VAL A 141 6.70 0.77 4.88
N THR A 142 6.55 1.98 5.40
CA THR A 142 7.14 2.36 6.69
C THR A 142 6.04 2.64 7.70
N CYS A 143 6.07 1.93 8.83
CA CYS A 143 5.26 2.22 9.99
C CYS A 143 6.14 2.72 11.14
N ALA A 144 5.64 3.66 11.92
CA ALA A 144 6.32 4.24 13.06
C ALA A 144 5.37 4.43 14.24
N VAL A 145 5.97 4.52 15.42
CA VAL A 145 5.29 4.89 16.66
C VAL A 145 5.94 6.18 17.15
N PRO A 146 5.50 7.37 16.71
CA PRO A 146 6.15 8.63 17.10
C PRO A 146 6.10 8.86 18.61
N ARG A 147 5.00 8.45 19.25
CA ARG A 147 4.80 8.46 20.69
C ARG A 147 3.81 7.38 21.08
N ARG A 148 3.72 7.06 22.37
CA ARG A 148 2.80 6.04 22.88
C ARG A 148 1.36 6.28 22.40
N GLY A 149 0.71 5.23 21.91
CA GLY A 149 -0.68 5.26 21.45
C GLY A 149 -0.91 5.92 20.08
N VAL A 150 0.15 6.31 19.37
CA VAL A 150 0.09 6.86 18.01
C VAL A 150 0.84 5.95 17.05
N VAL A 151 0.18 5.53 15.98
CA VAL A 151 0.79 4.79 14.88
C VAL A 151 0.67 5.62 13.60
N VAL A 152 1.76 5.71 12.86
CA VAL A 152 1.77 6.29 11.52
C VAL A 152 2.31 5.24 10.56
N CYS A 153 1.55 4.90 9.53
CA CYS A 153 1.99 4.02 8.47
C CYS A 153 1.83 4.72 7.12
N ARG A 154 2.81 4.53 6.23
CA ARG A 154 2.73 5.02 4.87
C ARG A 154 3.44 4.10 3.90
N ASN A 155 3.04 4.18 2.64
CA ASN A 155 3.84 3.77 1.50
C ASN A 155 4.25 5.02 0.69
N TRP A 156 4.65 4.84 -0.57
CA TRP A 156 5.08 5.91 -1.47
C TRP A 156 4.07 7.07 -1.60
N ASN A 157 2.77 6.80 -1.69
CA ASN A 157 1.76 7.81 -2.03
C ASN A 157 0.54 7.84 -1.09
N ARG A 158 0.45 6.96 -0.09
CA ARG A 158 -0.71 6.83 0.80
C ARG A 158 -0.24 6.57 2.23
N GLY A 159 -1.06 6.96 3.20
CA GLY A 159 -0.72 6.76 4.61
C GLY A 159 -1.89 6.97 5.55
N PHE A 160 -1.81 6.38 6.73
CA PHE A 160 -2.68 6.72 7.84
C PHE A 160 -1.87 7.01 9.10
N LYS A 161 -2.36 7.97 9.88
CA LYS A 161 -1.96 8.25 11.25
C LYS A 161 -3.17 7.98 12.13
N VAL A 162 -3.01 7.16 13.16
CA VAL A 162 -4.10 6.78 14.04
C VAL A 162 -3.66 6.87 15.50
N SER A 163 -4.61 7.26 16.34
CA SER A 163 -4.48 7.34 17.79
C SER A 163 -5.84 7.07 18.42
N ARG A 164 -5.91 6.83 19.73
CA ARG A 164 -7.22 6.63 20.38
C ARG A 164 -8.20 7.81 20.13
N GLY A 165 -7.69 9.03 20.04
CA GLY A 165 -8.51 10.24 19.93
C GLY A 165 -8.81 10.70 18.50
N SER A 166 -7.98 10.38 17.52
CA SER A 166 -8.08 10.91 16.15
C SER A 166 -7.44 9.99 15.11
N HIS A 167 -7.77 10.23 13.84
CA HIS A 167 -7.10 9.69 12.66
C HIS A 167 -6.73 10.80 11.69
N THR A 168 -5.81 10.54 10.77
CA THR A 168 -5.54 11.35 9.59
C THR A 168 -5.16 10.41 8.45
N PHE A 169 -5.77 10.58 7.30
CA PHE A 169 -5.46 9.86 6.06
C PHE A 169 -4.70 10.76 5.09
N MET A 170 -3.66 10.22 4.48
CA MET A 170 -2.85 10.83 3.43
C MET A 170 -3.09 10.06 2.14
N TYR A 171 -3.40 10.76 1.05
CA TYR A 171 -3.78 10.19 -0.23
C TYR A 171 -3.59 11.21 -1.37
N PRO A 172 -3.48 10.76 -2.63
CA PRO A 172 -3.42 11.59 -3.83
C PRO A 172 -4.47 12.72 -3.91
N LYS A 173 -4.08 13.88 -4.45
CA LYS A 173 -5.04 14.96 -4.73
C LYS A 173 -6.12 14.46 -5.70
N GLY A 174 -7.38 14.66 -5.34
CA GLY A 174 -8.55 14.23 -6.12
C GLY A 174 -9.21 12.93 -5.63
N ASP A 175 -8.54 12.18 -4.74
CA ASP A 175 -9.13 11.01 -4.09
C ASP A 175 -10.03 11.44 -2.93
N ARG A 176 -11.34 11.55 -3.18
CA ARG A 176 -12.32 12.06 -2.22
C ARG A 176 -12.85 11.03 -1.23
N ALA A 177 -12.45 9.75 -1.37
CA ALA A 177 -12.93 8.68 -0.48
C ALA A 177 -12.53 8.88 0.99
N HIS A 178 -11.67 9.88 1.25
CA HIS A 178 -10.91 10.05 2.48
C HIS A 178 -11.02 11.48 3.06
N ASP A 179 -11.84 12.37 2.47
CA ASP A 179 -11.94 13.81 2.77
C ASP A 179 -12.45 14.19 4.16
N ARG A 180 -12.93 13.22 4.96
CA ARG A 180 -13.44 13.46 6.32
C ARG A 180 -12.37 13.36 7.39
N ASN A 181 -11.15 13.82 7.08
CA ASN A 181 -10.11 13.95 8.07
C ASN A 181 -10.56 14.92 9.18
N PRO A 182 -10.44 14.55 10.47
CA PRO A 182 -10.64 15.46 11.58
C PRO A 182 -9.73 16.68 11.43
N ARG A 183 -10.22 17.86 11.82
CA ARG A 183 -9.38 19.07 11.88
C ARG A 183 -8.13 18.75 12.71
N SER A 184 -6.95 19.07 12.17
CA SER A 184 -5.71 18.99 12.94
C SER A 184 -5.87 19.89 14.17
N ARG A 185 -5.79 19.31 15.36
CA ARG A 185 -5.63 20.12 16.56
C ARG A 185 -4.19 20.64 16.51
N ALA A 186 -4.06 21.95 16.33
CA ALA A 186 -2.80 22.67 16.53
C ALA A 186 -2.31 22.46 17.97
#